data_AF-A0A0U1D5T1-F1
#
_entry.id   AF-A0A0U1D5T1-F1
#
_cell.length_a   1.000
_cell.length_b   1.000
_cell.length_c   1.000
_cell.angle_alpha   90.00
_cell.angle_beta   90.00
_cell.angle_gamma   90.00
#
_symmetry.space_group_name_H-M   'P 1'
#
loop_
_entity.id
_entity.type
_entity.pdbx_description
1 polymer ?
#
loop_
_entity_poly.entity_id
_entity_poly.type
_entity_poly.pdbx_seq_one_letter_code
_entity_poly.pdbx_strand_id
1 'polypeptide(L)'
;MSIDSSVLVSNANKLDKCINKNEKQDKKDKQLYNIIERKVKKEKHKHEKPRSRDGTLKECKRLFKEGASPEVLTKLEESLREQEKYHRYYVQCFLPVLGEVIERSKRISNETKKQVISEVTKSCFSRYSEQDSGYGSDFEDEINGISDSDSDFEDGINGISDSDNDVQLLNAIQNGNNRKFRKYLKDCTNISGITDEKGNNILHLIASLKKKQKLKFLDTLIKIANEKNLVQLVDSENQEGKTPFQVALINKIIKGKHDSHTIQDNDNTLKFLAKLLKYGAKLSLPTEDLEKLSKKQNEYYLKFLEKLAERKPEIKTKVEEVIAHTINTPDSNDNYQLHLAIKDKDEKSFKELLKKGADINLKDANGNNALHHIALLRGKQKVTCLKLISALVKERKISEDKLDEAIKATNRQGNTPLELALKKKAEKKVSNTYRKKQFLI
;
A
#
# COMPACT_ATOMS: atom_id res chain seq x y z
N MET A 1 25.06 -40.30 58.58
CA MET A 1 24.18 -40.04 57.42
C MET A 1 24.39 -41.14 56.40
N SER A 2 23.46 -42.08 56.29
CA SER A 2 23.54 -43.15 55.28
C SER A 2 23.15 -42.55 53.93
N ILE A 3 24.07 -42.49 52.97
CA ILE A 3 23.76 -41.99 51.63
C ILE A 3 23.00 -43.11 50.92
N ASP A 4 21.75 -42.83 50.55
CA ASP A 4 20.87 -43.79 49.88
C ASP A 4 21.40 -44.08 48.46
N SER A 5 21.99 -45.27 48.31
CA SER A 5 22.60 -45.75 47.05
C SER A 5 21.61 -45.74 45.88
N SER A 6 20.31 -45.88 46.16
CA SER A 6 19.25 -45.86 45.14
C SER A 6 19.09 -44.50 44.45
N VAL A 7 19.32 -43.40 45.18
CA VAL A 7 19.23 -42.03 44.66
C VAL A 7 20.41 -41.70 43.76
N LEU A 8 21.62 -42.18 44.11
CA LEU A 8 22.82 -42.01 43.29
C LEU A 8 22.69 -42.76 41.95
N VAL A 9 22.20 -44.00 41.96
CA VAL A 9 21.96 -44.79 40.74
C VAL A 9 20.88 -44.16 39.85
N SER A 10 19.81 -43.61 40.44
CA SER A 10 18.77 -42.89 39.69
C SER A 10 19.30 -41.64 39.00
N ASN A 11 20.16 -40.88 39.69
CA ASN A 11 20.77 -39.66 39.13
C ASN A 11 21.82 -39.98 38.05
N ALA A 12 22.62 -41.04 38.22
CA ALA A 12 23.56 -41.51 37.19
C ALA A 12 22.81 -41.94 35.91
N ASN A 13 21.72 -42.71 36.03
CA ASN A 13 20.89 -43.11 34.90
C ASN A 13 20.19 -41.93 34.20
N LYS A 14 19.82 -40.87 34.93
CA LYS A 14 19.30 -39.63 34.34
C LYS A 14 20.41 -38.86 33.61
N LEU A 15 21.62 -38.81 34.17
CA LEU A 15 22.77 -38.16 33.56
C LEU A 15 23.17 -38.87 32.25
N ASP A 16 23.26 -40.20 32.25
CA ASP A 16 23.55 -40.98 31.04
C ASP A 16 22.48 -40.82 29.95
N LYS A 17 21.20 -40.72 30.32
CA LYS A 17 20.12 -40.43 29.37
C LYS A 17 20.25 -39.02 28.77
N CYS A 18 20.67 -38.04 29.57
CA CYS A 18 20.93 -36.68 29.10
C CYS A 18 22.16 -36.61 28.18
N ILE A 19 23.25 -37.28 28.53
CA ILE A 19 24.48 -37.36 27.73
C ILE A 19 24.16 -38.00 26.36
N ASN A 20 23.48 -39.15 26.35
CA ASN A 20 23.06 -39.83 25.12
C ASN A 20 22.10 -38.99 24.25
N LYS A 21 21.27 -38.13 24.86
CA LYS A 21 20.38 -37.22 24.14
C LYS A 21 21.15 -36.08 23.48
N ASN A 22 22.17 -35.53 24.16
CA ASN A 22 23.04 -34.49 23.63
C ASN A 22 23.93 -35.00 22.48
N GLU A 23 24.52 -36.20 22.59
CA GLU A 23 25.30 -36.79 21.48
C GLU A 23 24.46 -37.04 20.23
N LYS A 24 23.20 -37.49 20.40
CA LYS A 24 22.26 -37.68 19.28
C LYS A 24 21.83 -36.36 18.66
N GLN A 25 21.78 -35.28 19.44
CA GLN A 25 21.48 -33.94 18.99
C GLN A 25 22.65 -33.37 18.17
N ASP A 26 23.87 -33.45 18.69
CA ASP A 26 25.10 -33.00 18.01
C ASP A 26 25.30 -33.68 16.65
N LYS A 27 24.96 -34.97 16.55
CA LYS A 27 25.00 -35.70 15.28
C LYS A 27 24.03 -35.13 14.25
N LYS A 28 22.81 -34.75 14.65
CA LYS A 28 21.79 -34.16 13.76
C LYS A 28 22.16 -32.74 13.37
N ASP A 29 22.74 -31.99 14.29
CA ASP A 29 23.20 -30.61 14.05
C ASP A 29 24.34 -30.60 13.04
N LYS A 30 25.29 -31.53 13.16
CA LYS A 30 26.35 -31.74 12.18
C LYS A 30 25.82 -32.20 10.82
N GLN A 31 24.78 -33.04 10.79
CA GLN A 31 24.12 -33.45 9.54
C GLN A 31 23.42 -32.26 8.87
N LEU A 32 22.71 -31.43 9.65
CA LEU A 32 22.01 -30.24 9.17
C LEU A 32 23.01 -29.21 8.62
N TYR A 33 24.12 -28.99 9.31
CA TYR A 33 25.19 -28.10 8.86
C TYR A 33 25.72 -28.54 7.49
N ASN A 34 26.16 -29.81 7.38
CA ASN A 34 26.81 -30.33 6.19
C ASN A 34 25.90 -30.33 4.96
N ILE A 35 24.60 -30.65 5.12
CA ILE A 35 23.70 -30.71 3.97
C ILE A 35 23.37 -29.33 3.41
N ILE A 36 23.24 -28.33 4.28
CA ILE A 36 23.01 -26.96 3.86
C ILE A 36 24.28 -26.39 3.23
N GLU A 37 25.44 -26.59 3.86
CA GLU A 37 26.73 -26.14 3.34
C GLU A 37 26.99 -26.70 1.93
N ARG A 38 26.80 -28.00 1.73
CA ARG A 38 26.95 -28.64 0.40
C ARG A 38 25.99 -28.10 -0.64
N LYS A 39 24.78 -27.68 -0.24
CA LYS A 39 23.81 -27.08 -1.16
C LYS A 39 24.20 -25.67 -1.54
N VAL A 40 24.71 -24.90 -0.58
CA VAL A 40 25.09 -23.49 -0.72
C VAL A 40 26.40 -23.33 -1.49
N LYS A 41 27.41 -24.17 -1.21
CA LYS A 41 28.73 -24.11 -1.85
C LYS A 41 28.79 -24.75 -3.25
N LYS A 42 27.65 -24.93 -3.94
CA LYS A 42 27.67 -25.45 -5.31
C LYS A 42 28.20 -24.39 -6.26
N GLU A 43 29.08 -24.79 -7.19
CA GLU A 43 29.66 -23.85 -8.16
C GLU A 43 28.61 -23.21 -9.06
N LYS A 44 27.60 -24.01 -9.46
CA LYS A 44 26.46 -23.61 -10.29
C LYS A 44 25.15 -24.18 -9.74
N HIS A 45 24.15 -23.32 -9.62
CA HIS A 45 22.79 -23.72 -9.26
C HIS A 45 21.93 -23.75 -10.53
N LYS A 46 21.14 -24.82 -10.71
CA LYS A 46 20.19 -24.92 -11.84
C LYS A 46 19.08 -23.86 -11.79
N HIS A 47 18.81 -23.32 -10.60
CA HIS A 47 17.80 -22.30 -10.33
C HIS A 47 18.35 -21.29 -9.33
N GLU A 48 17.92 -20.03 -9.44
CA GLU A 48 18.32 -18.94 -8.55
C GLU A 48 17.94 -19.23 -7.08
N LYS A 49 16.79 -19.86 -6.85
CA LYS A 49 16.31 -20.30 -5.53
C LYS A 49 16.05 -21.81 -5.50
N PRO A 50 16.19 -22.47 -4.33
CA PRO A 50 15.77 -23.86 -4.17
C PRO A 50 14.28 -24.02 -4.47
N ARG A 51 13.89 -25.08 -5.19
CA ARG A 51 12.47 -25.40 -5.44
C ARG A 51 11.82 -25.97 -4.18
N SER A 52 10.50 -25.83 -4.04
CA SER A 52 9.75 -26.40 -2.90
C SER A 52 9.91 -27.91 -2.73
N ARG A 53 10.21 -28.65 -3.81
CA ARG A 53 10.48 -30.11 -3.81
C ARG A 53 11.97 -30.46 -3.66
N ASP A 54 12.85 -29.50 -3.40
CA ASP A 54 14.30 -29.71 -3.30
C ASP A 54 14.66 -30.72 -2.20
N GLY A 55 15.54 -31.68 -2.54
CA GLY A 55 15.94 -32.74 -1.63
C GLY A 55 16.61 -32.23 -0.36
N THR A 56 17.39 -31.14 -0.44
CA THR A 56 18.02 -30.52 0.73
C THR A 56 16.97 -29.96 1.69
N LEU A 57 15.94 -29.28 1.17
CA LEU A 57 14.86 -28.72 2.00
C LEU A 57 14.01 -29.80 2.67
N LYS A 58 13.75 -30.91 1.97
CA LYS A 58 13.07 -32.08 2.55
C LYS A 58 13.86 -32.65 3.72
N GLU A 59 15.18 -32.72 3.59
CA GLU A 59 16.05 -33.29 4.60
C GLU A 59 16.26 -32.33 5.79
N CYS A 60 16.38 -31.02 5.56
CA CYS A 60 16.34 -30.03 6.64
C CYS A 60 15.06 -30.15 7.46
N LYS A 61 13.91 -30.30 6.79
CA LYS A 61 12.61 -30.50 7.43
C LYS A 61 12.56 -31.78 8.28
N ARG A 62 13.19 -32.87 7.81
CA ARG A 62 13.33 -34.13 8.57
C ARG A 62 14.19 -33.92 9.82
N LEU A 63 15.35 -33.27 9.68
CA LEU A 63 16.29 -33.03 10.77
C LEU A 63 15.71 -32.10 11.85
N PHE A 64 15.01 -31.03 11.47
CA PHE A 64 14.30 -30.17 12.42
C PHE A 64 13.15 -30.90 13.14
N LYS A 65 12.43 -31.79 12.44
CA LYS A 65 11.44 -32.68 13.09
C LYS A 65 12.10 -33.61 14.12
N GLU A 66 13.31 -34.08 13.83
CA GLU A 66 14.06 -34.97 14.71
C GLU A 66 14.78 -34.24 15.85
N GLY A 67 14.67 -32.91 15.92
CA GLY A 67 15.17 -32.10 17.03
C GLY A 67 16.39 -31.25 16.73
N ALA A 68 16.92 -31.22 15.49
CA ALA A 68 18.10 -30.43 15.13
C ALA A 68 17.98 -28.95 15.58
N SER A 69 19.07 -28.40 16.11
CA SER A 69 19.12 -27.06 16.68
C SER A 69 19.06 -25.99 15.59
N PRO A 70 18.14 -25.00 15.69
CA PRO A 70 18.09 -23.86 14.78
C PRO A 70 19.37 -23.00 14.78
N GLU A 71 20.17 -23.03 15.84
CA GLU A 71 21.45 -22.29 15.95
C GLU A 71 22.46 -22.68 14.88
N VAL A 72 22.32 -23.88 14.30
CA VAL A 72 23.15 -24.34 13.17
C VAL A 72 23.07 -23.37 11.99
N LEU A 73 21.92 -22.72 11.78
CA LEU A 73 21.73 -21.77 10.68
C LEU A 73 22.63 -20.54 10.84
N THR A 74 22.75 -20.04 12.06
CA THR A 74 23.55 -18.86 12.42
C THR A 74 25.04 -19.18 12.39
N LYS A 75 25.44 -20.33 12.94
CA LYS A 75 26.84 -20.83 12.84
C LYS A 75 27.28 -20.99 11.39
N LEU A 76 26.40 -21.49 10.53
CA LEU A 76 26.70 -21.63 9.10
C LEU A 76 26.81 -20.27 8.41
N GLU A 77 25.93 -19.31 8.73
CA GLU A 77 26.05 -17.94 8.22
C GLU A 77 27.42 -17.33 8.54
N GLU A 78 27.86 -17.44 9.80
CA GLU A 78 29.15 -16.97 10.27
C GLU A 78 30.31 -17.55 9.48
N SER A 79 30.30 -18.87 9.25
CA SER A 79 31.34 -19.55 8.47
C SER A 79 31.39 -19.11 7.00
N LEU A 80 30.29 -18.58 6.47
CA LEU A 80 30.16 -18.17 5.07
C LEU A 80 30.50 -16.70 4.84
N ARG A 81 30.61 -15.85 5.90
CA ARG A 81 30.77 -14.39 5.76
C ARG A 81 31.96 -13.98 4.87
N GLU A 82 33.07 -14.70 4.97
CA GLU A 82 34.29 -14.44 4.18
C GLU A 82 34.15 -14.87 2.70
N GLN A 83 33.09 -15.59 2.35
CA GLN A 83 32.84 -16.11 1.00
C GLN A 83 31.60 -15.47 0.41
N GLU A 84 31.74 -14.21 -0.04
CA GLU A 84 30.64 -13.32 -0.45
C GLU A 84 29.61 -14.00 -1.38
N LYS A 85 30.07 -14.74 -2.39
CA LYS A 85 29.19 -15.48 -3.33
C LYS A 85 28.25 -16.45 -2.60
N TYR A 86 28.79 -17.25 -1.68
CA TYR A 86 28.03 -18.30 -0.98
C TYR A 86 27.18 -17.71 0.15
N HIS A 87 27.71 -16.72 0.86
CA HIS A 87 26.95 -15.95 1.85
C HIS A 87 25.71 -15.31 1.23
N ARG A 88 25.86 -14.65 0.07
CA ARG A 88 24.75 -14.01 -0.63
C ARG A 88 23.66 -15.00 -1.02
N TYR A 89 24.03 -16.14 -1.62
CA TYR A 89 23.07 -17.19 -1.96
C TYR A 89 22.37 -17.75 -0.71
N TYR A 90 23.12 -17.98 0.37
CA TYR A 90 22.57 -18.50 1.62
C TYR A 90 21.48 -17.59 2.20
N VAL A 91 21.81 -16.29 2.36
CA VAL A 91 20.91 -15.32 3.00
C VAL A 91 19.76 -14.88 2.09
N GLN A 92 20.01 -14.64 0.80
CA GLN A 92 19.00 -14.05 -0.10
C GLN A 92 18.14 -15.11 -0.82
N CYS A 93 18.66 -16.34 -0.97
CA CYS A 93 18.01 -17.37 -1.79
C CYS A 93 17.61 -18.62 -0.99
N PHE A 94 18.47 -19.13 -0.12
CA PHE A 94 18.21 -20.38 0.59
C PHE A 94 17.36 -20.21 1.86
N LEU A 95 17.79 -19.34 2.80
CA LEU A 95 17.11 -19.14 4.09
C LEU A 95 15.63 -18.72 3.96
N PRO A 96 15.23 -17.80 3.06
CA PRO A 96 13.82 -17.42 2.92
C PRO A 96 12.93 -18.60 2.51
N VAL A 97 13.42 -19.46 1.62
CA VAL A 97 12.68 -20.64 1.15
C VAL A 97 12.62 -21.71 2.23
N LEU A 98 13.72 -21.90 2.98
CA LEU A 98 13.74 -22.80 4.13
C LEU A 98 12.73 -22.36 5.20
N GLY A 99 12.70 -21.08 5.56
CA GLY A 99 11.73 -20.53 6.51
C GLY A 99 10.28 -20.83 6.10
N GLU A 100 9.93 -20.58 4.85
CA GLU A 100 8.59 -20.86 4.30
C GLU A 100 8.24 -22.37 4.34
N VAL A 101 9.19 -23.26 4.04
CA VAL A 101 8.98 -24.72 4.07
C VAL A 101 8.77 -25.24 5.48
N ILE A 102 9.53 -24.70 6.45
CA ILE A 102 9.43 -25.10 7.86
C ILE A 102 8.13 -24.57 8.49
N GLU A 103 7.77 -23.32 8.22
CA GLU A 103 6.51 -22.71 8.68
C GLU A 103 5.29 -23.53 8.22
N ARG A 104 5.28 -23.95 6.94
CA ARG A 104 4.21 -24.76 6.33
C ARG A 104 4.20 -26.22 6.79
N SER A 105 5.20 -26.70 7.51
CA SER A 105 5.27 -28.09 7.96
C SER A 105 4.24 -28.39 9.04
N LYS A 106 3.32 -29.33 8.82
CA LYS A 106 2.41 -29.81 9.88
C LYS A 106 3.10 -30.72 10.92
N ARG A 107 4.30 -31.23 10.62
CA ARG A 107 5.00 -32.26 11.41
C ARG A 107 6.12 -31.72 12.31
N ILE A 108 6.38 -30.41 12.31
CA ILE A 108 7.39 -29.76 13.16
C ILE A 108 6.67 -29.00 14.27
N SER A 109 7.21 -29.03 15.49
CA SER A 109 6.63 -28.34 16.64
C SER A 109 6.58 -26.82 16.42
N ASN A 110 5.59 -26.15 17.01
CA ASN A 110 5.46 -24.69 16.89
C ASN A 110 6.66 -23.95 17.52
N GLU A 111 7.26 -24.52 18.55
CA GLU A 111 8.44 -23.97 19.22
C GLU A 111 9.66 -23.96 18.29
N THR A 112 9.97 -25.09 17.68
CA THR A 112 11.07 -25.20 16.70
C THR A 112 10.83 -24.30 15.49
N LYS A 113 9.58 -24.15 15.03
CA LYS A 113 9.26 -23.20 13.94
C LYS A 113 9.59 -21.76 14.33
N LYS A 114 9.15 -21.31 15.52
CA LYS A 114 9.43 -19.95 16.00
C LYS A 114 10.94 -19.69 16.07
N GLN A 115 11.69 -20.65 16.61
CA GLN A 115 13.16 -20.55 16.71
C GLN A 115 13.83 -20.49 15.33
N VAL A 116 13.46 -21.37 14.39
CA VAL A 116 13.99 -21.33 13.00
C VAL A 116 13.67 -20.01 12.30
N ILE A 117 12.43 -19.52 12.41
CA ILE A 117 12.04 -18.25 11.79
C ILE A 117 12.77 -17.07 12.42
N SER A 118 13.00 -17.10 13.74
CA SER A 118 13.80 -16.10 14.45
C SER A 118 15.23 -16.04 13.90
N GLU A 119 15.91 -17.19 13.80
CA GLU A 119 17.27 -17.26 13.25
C GLU A 119 17.33 -16.82 11.78
N VAL A 120 16.40 -17.30 10.93
CA VAL A 120 16.29 -16.86 9.52
C VAL A 120 16.12 -15.34 9.43
N THR A 121 15.29 -14.75 10.30
CA THR A 121 15.02 -13.31 10.28
C THR A 121 16.25 -12.52 10.72
N LYS A 122 16.96 -12.95 11.76
CA LYS A 122 18.23 -12.33 12.20
C LYS A 122 19.26 -12.33 11.06
N SER A 123 19.43 -13.46 10.39
CA SER A 123 20.36 -13.62 9.26
C SER A 123 20.00 -12.74 8.06
N CYS A 124 18.70 -12.60 7.75
CA CYS A 124 18.24 -11.81 6.62
C CYS A 124 18.21 -10.29 6.87
N PHE A 125 18.19 -9.83 8.13
CA PHE A 125 18.13 -8.40 8.48
C PHE A 125 19.48 -7.73 8.74
N SER A 126 20.60 -8.48 8.80
CA SER A 126 21.90 -7.96 9.25
C SER A 126 22.59 -6.95 8.30
N ARG A 127 22.08 -6.67 7.09
CA ARG A 127 22.49 -5.51 6.27
C ARG A 127 21.34 -4.99 5.38
N TYR A 128 20.52 -4.09 5.93
CA TYR A 128 19.73 -3.15 5.13
C TYR A 128 20.27 -1.73 5.32
N SER A 129 21.45 -1.49 4.75
CA SER A 129 21.85 -0.17 4.31
C SER A 129 22.20 -0.27 2.83
N GLU A 130 21.43 0.44 2.01
CA GLU A 130 21.75 0.82 0.63
C GLU A 130 22.00 -0.31 -0.36
N GLN A 131 20.94 -0.72 -1.07
CA GLN A 131 20.83 -0.47 -2.51
C GLN A 131 19.55 -1.07 -3.05
N ASP A 132 18.78 -0.17 -3.64
CA ASP A 132 17.71 -0.43 -4.58
C ASP A 132 18.22 -1.32 -5.72
N SER A 133 17.53 -2.41 -6.00
CA SER A 133 17.48 -2.94 -7.36
C SER A 133 16.15 -3.63 -7.56
N GLY A 134 15.33 -2.97 -8.38
CA GLY A 134 14.15 -3.57 -8.97
C GLY A 134 14.53 -4.85 -9.70
N TYR A 135 14.02 -5.96 -9.21
CA TYR A 135 13.70 -7.11 -10.06
C TYR A 135 12.33 -7.60 -9.60
N GLY A 136 11.33 -7.27 -10.42
CA GLY A 136 10.12 -8.05 -10.46
C GLY A 136 10.50 -9.45 -10.93
N SER A 137 10.29 -10.44 -10.09
CA SER A 137 10.16 -11.81 -10.57
C SER A 137 8.68 -12.10 -10.76
N ASP A 138 8.36 -12.26 -12.03
CA ASP A 138 7.29 -13.11 -12.53
C ASP A 138 7.33 -14.46 -11.82
N PHE A 139 6.15 -15.02 -11.53
CA PHE A 139 5.84 -16.45 -11.53
C PHE A 139 4.43 -16.62 -10.97
N GLU A 140 3.45 -16.56 -11.86
CA GLU A 140 2.38 -17.56 -11.88
C GLU A 140 2.79 -18.56 -12.96
N ASP A 141 3.00 -19.82 -12.56
CA ASP A 141 2.40 -20.99 -13.19
C ASP A 141 2.95 -22.26 -12.53
N GLU A 142 2.02 -22.98 -11.88
CA GLU A 142 1.83 -24.44 -11.90
C GLU A 142 0.92 -24.84 -10.72
N ILE A 143 -0.38 -24.59 -10.92
CA ILE A 143 -1.39 -25.50 -10.40
C ILE A 143 -1.50 -26.60 -11.45
N ASN A 144 -0.95 -27.78 -11.16
CA ASN A 144 -1.58 -29.08 -11.44
C ASN A 144 -0.72 -30.21 -10.87
N GLY A 145 -1.37 -31.14 -10.16
CA GLY A 145 -0.75 -32.36 -9.65
C GLY A 145 -0.26 -32.26 -8.20
N ILE A 146 -1.18 -32.48 -7.27
CA ILE A 146 -1.17 -33.61 -6.33
C ILE A 146 -2.54 -33.63 -5.67
N SER A 147 -3.34 -34.62 -6.09
CA SER A 147 -4.31 -35.30 -5.26
C SER A 147 -3.55 -35.91 -4.08
N ASP A 148 -3.77 -35.39 -2.88
CA ASP A 148 -3.66 -36.20 -1.67
C ASP A 148 -5.08 -36.26 -1.13
N SER A 149 -5.77 -37.33 -1.54
CA SER A 149 -6.80 -37.98 -0.73
C SER A 149 -6.26 -38.14 0.69
N ASP A 150 -6.95 -37.53 1.64
CA ASP A 150 -7.03 -37.92 3.05
C ASP A 150 -8.13 -37.03 3.65
N SER A 151 -9.36 -37.29 3.23
CA SER A 151 -10.56 -36.91 3.96
C SER A 151 -10.82 -37.99 5.00
N ASP A 152 -10.11 -37.92 6.11
CA ASP A 152 -10.51 -38.53 7.38
C ASP A 152 -9.96 -37.65 8.50
N PHE A 153 -10.73 -36.60 8.80
CA PHE A 153 -10.88 -36.06 10.16
C PHE A 153 -12.10 -35.15 10.12
N GLU A 154 -13.28 -35.76 10.27
CA GLU A 154 -14.37 -35.12 10.99
C GLU A 154 -13.87 -34.89 12.42
N ASP A 155 -13.26 -33.72 12.67
CA ASP A 155 -13.35 -33.15 14.00
C ASP A 155 -14.68 -32.42 14.03
N GLY A 156 -15.67 -33.08 14.63
CA GLY A 156 -16.90 -32.45 15.04
C GLY A 156 -16.57 -31.24 15.89
N ILE A 157 -16.81 -30.05 15.35
CA ILE A 157 -17.08 -28.88 16.17
C ILE A 157 -18.58 -28.64 16.06
N ASN A 158 -19.32 -29.41 16.84
CA ASN A 158 -20.68 -29.04 17.20
C ASN A 158 -20.61 -27.78 18.06
N GLY A 159 -21.20 -26.69 17.57
CA GLY A 159 -21.43 -25.47 18.33
C GLY A 159 -20.38 -24.38 18.12
N ILE A 160 -20.13 -23.94 16.89
CA ILE A 160 -19.59 -22.60 16.63
C ILE A 160 -20.81 -21.72 16.34
N SER A 161 -21.05 -20.73 17.20
CA SER A 161 -22.04 -19.69 16.92
C SER A 161 -21.65 -18.94 15.63
N ASP A 162 -22.59 -18.46 14.81
CA ASP A 162 -22.27 -17.72 13.58
C ASP A 162 -21.27 -16.57 13.84
N SER A 163 -21.34 -15.94 15.03
CA SER A 163 -20.41 -14.89 15.47
C SER A 163 -18.96 -15.34 15.64
N ASP A 164 -18.70 -16.59 16.05
CA ASP A 164 -17.33 -17.09 16.21
C ASP A 164 -16.66 -17.38 14.85
N ASN A 165 -17.43 -17.76 13.83
CA ASN A 165 -16.92 -17.96 12.48
C ASN A 165 -16.61 -16.62 11.79
N ASP A 166 -17.47 -15.62 11.98
CA ASP A 166 -17.29 -14.26 11.48
C ASP A 166 -16.00 -13.62 12.02
N VAL A 167 -15.76 -13.73 13.33
CA VAL A 167 -14.52 -13.26 13.97
C VAL A 167 -13.29 -13.98 13.41
N GLN A 168 -13.38 -15.29 13.17
CA GLN A 168 -12.30 -16.07 12.56
C GLN A 168 -12.01 -15.65 11.12
N LEU A 169 -13.05 -15.31 10.34
CA LEU A 169 -12.93 -14.81 8.97
C LEU A 169 -12.21 -13.46 8.94
N LEU A 170 -12.66 -12.50 9.76
CA LEU A 170 -12.06 -11.17 9.83
C LEU A 170 -10.60 -11.24 10.30
N ASN A 171 -10.31 -12.05 11.33
CA ASN A 171 -8.95 -12.32 11.79
C ASN A 171 -8.07 -12.94 10.71
N ALA A 172 -8.62 -13.80 9.85
CA ALA A 172 -7.84 -14.38 8.74
C ALA A 172 -7.43 -13.33 7.70
N ILE A 173 -8.27 -12.31 7.46
CA ILE A 173 -7.93 -11.17 6.59
C ILE A 173 -6.85 -10.33 7.24
N GLN A 174 -7.03 -9.89 8.49
CA GLN A 174 -6.07 -9.04 9.19
C GLN A 174 -4.67 -9.68 9.29
N ASN A 175 -4.62 -11.01 9.46
CA ASN A 175 -3.37 -11.78 9.49
C ASN A 175 -2.82 -12.15 8.09
N GLY A 176 -3.46 -11.74 7.00
CA GLY A 176 -3.04 -12.04 5.63
C GLY A 176 -3.12 -13.53 5.26
N ASN A 177 -3.85 -14.35 6.01
CA ASN A 177 -3.96 -15.79 5.81
C ASN A 177 -5.08 -16.16 4.82
N ASN A 178 -4.78 -16.08 3.53
CA ASN A 178 -5.75 -16.35 2.47
C ASN A 178 -6.31 -17.79 2.48
N ARG A 179 -5.56 -18.77 3.02
CA ARG A 179 -6.03 -20.16 3.13
C ARG A 179 -7.14 -20.29 4.17
N LYS A 180 -6.94 -19.70 5.36
CA LYS A 180 -7.96 -19.65 6.41
C LYS A 180 -9.16 -18.83 5.94
N PHE A 181 -8.91 -17.67 5.35
CA PHE A 181 -9.96 -16.85 4.74
C PHE A 181 -10.81 -17.64 3.75
N ARG A 182 -10.18 -18.37 2.82
CA ARG A 182 -10.90 -19.23 1.86
C ARG A 182 -11.73 -20.32 2.53
N LYS A 183 -11.22 -20.92 3.61
CA LYS A 183 -11.94 -21.96 4.36
C LYS A 183 -13.19 -21.35 4.98
N TYR A 184 -13.02 -20.36 5.85
CA TYR A 184 -14.12 -19.73 6.57
C TYR A 184 -15.15 -19.07 5.64
N LEU A 185 -14.70 -18.47 4.52
CA LEU A 185 -15.59 -17.85 3.55
C LEU A 185 -16.53 -18.84 2.87
N LYS A 186 -16.12 -20.10 2.68
CA LYS A 186 -17.00 -21.14 2.11
C LYS A 186 -18.09 -21.57 3.08
N ASP A 187 -17.80 -21.45 4.38
CA ASP A 187 -18.69 -21.86 5.46
C ASP A 187 -19.66 -20.71 5.84
N CYS A 188 -19.46 -19.50 5.31
CA CYS A 188 -20.32 -18.33 5.56
C CYS A 188 -21.54 -18.27 4.62
N THR A 189 -22.74 -18.16 5.19
CA THR A 189 -24.00 -18.01 4.45
C THR A 189 -24.34 -16.54 4.14
N ASN A 190 -23.96 -15.59 5.01
CA ASN A 190 -24.22 -14.15 4.84
C ASN A 190 -22.94 -13.31 4.94
N ILE A 191 -22.29 -13.07 3.81
CA ILE A 191 -21.03 -12.32 3.73
C ILE A 191 -21.24 -10.81 3.95
N SER A 192 -22.41 -10.27 3.58
CA SER A 192 -22.70 -8.83 3.63
C SER A 192 -22.86 -8.26 5.03
N GLY A 193 -23.25 -9.08 6.01
CA GLY A 193 -23.44 -8.64 7.40
C GLY A 193 -22.18 -8.62 8.26
N ILE A 194 -21.05 -9.14 7.74
CA ILE A 194 -19.84 -9.33 8.53
C ILE A 194 -18.98 -8.06 8.53
N THR A 195 -18.88 -7.41 9.69
CA THR A 195 -18.07 -6.20 9.90
C THR A 195 -17.21 -6.29 11.16
N ASP A 196 -16.08 -5.58 11.17
CA ASP A 196 -15.31 -5.37 12.41
C ASP A 196 -15.96 -4.31 13.33
N GLU A 197 -15.34 -4.04 14.48
CA GLU A 197 -15.81 -3.04 15.46
C GLU A 197 -15.93 -1.61 14.90
N LYS A 198 -15.21 -1.31 13.82
CA LYS A 198 -15.22 -0.01 13.12
C LYS A 198 -16.23 0.02 11.96
N GLY A 199 -17.02 -1.03 11.79
CA GLY A 199 -17.94 -1.18 10.67
C GLY A 199 -17.25 -1.52 9.34
N ASN A 200 -15.97 -1.92 9.36
CA ASN A 200 -15.28 -2.34 8.13
C ASN A 200 -15.78 -3.72 7.73
N ASN A 201 -16.46 -3.80 6.59
CA ASN A 201 -16.76 -5.09 5.97
C ASN A 201 -15.49 -5.77 5.42
N ILE A 202 -15.65 -6.99 4.89
CA ILE A 202 -14.57 -7.78 4.32
C ILE A 202 -13.76 -7.01 3.25
N LEU A 203 -14.40 -6.23 2.37
CA LEU A 203 -13.70 -5.47 1.33
C LEU A 203 -12.87 -4.32 1.90
N HIS A 204 -13.32 -3.63 2.95
CA HIS A 204 -12.53 -2.60 3.64
C HIS A 204 -11.24 -3.18 4.25
N LEU A 205 -11.35 -4.36 4.86
CA LEU A 205 -10.18 -5.06 5.41
C LEU A 205 -9.22 -5.49 4.30
N ILE A 206 -9.74 -6.03 3.19
CA ILE A 206 -8.94 -6.39 2.01
C ILE A 206 -8.26 -5.15 1.41
N ALA A 207 -8.97 -4.01 1.33
CA ALA A 207 -8.46 -2.73 0.83
C ALA A 207 -7.23 -2.25 1.62
N SER A 208 -7.20 -2.54 2.93
CA SER A 208 -6.13 -2.20 3.87
C SER A 208 -4.92 -3.16 3.82
N LEU A 209 -5.03 -4.30 3.12
CA LEU A 209 -3.93 -5.24 2.98
C LEU A 209 -2.77 -4.68 2.15
N LYS A 210 -1.55 -5.08 2.52
CA LYS A 210 -0.31 -4.63 1.87
C LYS A 210 -0.04 -5.41 0.56
N LYS A 211 0.51 -4.71 -0.44
CA LYS A 211 1.11 -5.28 -1.68
C LYS A 211 0.13 -6.18 -2.48
N LYS A 212 0.59 -7.33 -2.99
CA LYS A 212 -0.17 -8.29 -3.80
C LYS A 212 -1.28 -9.02 -3.02
N GLN A 213 -1.27 -8.96 -1.68
CA GLN A 213 -2.25 -9.69 -0.86
C GLN A 213 -3.68 -9.21 -1.15
N LYS A 214 -3.91 -7.91 -1.32
CA LYS A 214 -5.26 -7.37 -1.60
C LYS A 214 -5.89 -7.98 -2.85
N LEU A 215 -5.11 -8.20 -3.92
CA LEU A 215 -5.61 -8.82 -5.14
C LEU A 215 -5.91 -10.30 -4.93
N LYS A 216 -5.00 -11.03 -4.26
CA LYS A 216 -5.23 -12.45 -3.95
C LYS A 216 -6.49 -12.67 -3.12
N PHE A 217 -6.72 -11.82 -2.13
CA PHE A 217 -7.92 -11.88 -1.30
C PHE A 217 -9.18 -11.48 -2.06
N LEU A 218 -9.12 -10.41 -2.85
CA LEU A 218 -10.24 -10.00 -3.70
C LEU A 218 -10.61 -11.10 -4.70
N ASP A 219 -9.63 -11.76 -5.32
CA ASP A 219 -9.86 -12.84 -6.28
C ASP A 219 -10.44 -14.09 -5.60
N THR A 220 -10.00 -14.41 -4.38
CA THR A 220 -10.65 -15.48 -3.59
C THR A 220 -12.09 -15.12 -3.25
N LEU A 221 -12.37 -13.86 -2.88
CA LEU A 221 -13.71 -13.39 -2.57
C LEU A 221 -14.62 -13.45 -3.80
N ILE A 222 -14.19 -12.91 -4.94
CA ILE A 222 -14.96 -12.92 -6.19
C ILE A 222 -15.28 -14.34 -6.66
N LYS A 223 -14.37 -15.30 -6.45
CA LYS A 223 -14.59 -16.71 -6.85
C LYS A 223 -15.62 -17.46 -5.99
N ILE A 224 -15.88 -16.98 -4.77
CA ILE A 224 -16.72 -17.70 -3.79
C ILE A 224 -18.02 -16.96 -3.55
N ALA A 225 -17.98 -15.64 -3.43
CA ALA A 225 -19.15 -14.80 -3.23
C ALA A 225 -19.96 -14.68 -4.53
N ASN A 226 -21.28 -14.63 -4.41
CA ASN A 226 -22.15 -14.29 -5.53
C ASN A 226 -22.06 -12.78 -5.86
N GLU A 227 -22.47 -12.41 -7.06
CA GLU A 227 -22.39 -11.03 -7.55
C GLU A 227 -23.22 -10.05 -6.72
N LYS A 228 -24.41 -10.46 -6.25
CA LYS A 228 -25.30 -9.64 -5.40
C LYS A 228 -24.62 -9.22 -4.10
N ASN A 229 -23.94 -10.15 -3.42
CA ASN A 229 -23.20 -9.89 -2.18
C ASN A 229 -22.02 -8.95 -2.44
N LEU A 230 -21.34 -9.11 -3.58
CA LEU A 230 -20.21 -8.23 -3.95
C LEU A 230 -20.69 -6.79 -4.15
N VAL A 231 -21.77 -6.57 -4.89
CA VAL A 231 -22.33 -5.22 -5.12
C VAL A 231 -22.70 -4.55 -3.80
N GLN A 232 -23.33 -5.28 -2.87
CA GLN A 232 -23.65 -4.73 -1.54
C GLN A 232 -22.40 -4.32 -0.75
N LEU A 233 -21.35 -5.16 -0.76
CA LEU A 233 -20.11 -4.87 -0.03
C LEU A 233 -19.34 -3.67 -0.59
N VAL A 234 -19.42 -3.44 -1.91
CA VAL A 234 -18.58 -2.47 -2.62
C VAL A 234 -18.92 -1.02 -2.29
N ASP A 235 -20.19 -0.71 -2.03
CA ASP A 235 -20.64 0.65 -1.69
C ASP A 235 -21.08 0.79 -0.21
N SER A 236 -20.91 -0.26 0.61
CA SER A 236 -21.15 -0.13 2.05
C SER A 236 -20.17 0.88 2.66
N GLU A 237 -20.66 1.78 3.49
CA GLU A 237 -19.84 2.72 4.24
C GLU A 237 -19.52 2.17 5.63
N ASN A 238 -18.28 2.33 6.10
CA ASN A 238 -17.91 2.06 7.48
C ASN A 238 -18.34 3.19 8.43
N GLN A 239 -17.99 3.12 9.72
CA GLN A 239 -18.33 4.18 10.69
C GLN A 239 -17.71 5.55 10.37
N GLU A 240 -16.67 5.61 9.53
CA GLU A 240 -16.08 6.86 9.04
C GLU A 240 -16.80 7.39 7.78
N GLY A 241 -17.88 6.76 7.31
CA GLY A 241 -18.57 7.14 6.08
C GLY A 241 -17.79 6.81 4.81
N LYS A 242 -16.82 5.88 4.88
CA LYS A 242 -15.93 5.54 3.76
C LYS A 242 -16.28 4.18 3.18
N THR A 243 -16.23 4.08 1.85
CA THR A 243 -16.35 2.81 1.11
C THR A 243 -15.01 2.07 1.02
N PRO A 244 -14.99 0.76 0.68
CA PRO A 244 -13.74 0.03 0.44
C PRO A 244 -12.86 0.66 -0.66
N PHE A 245 -13.49 1.24 -1.68
CA PHE A 245 -12.80 1.95 -2.76
C PHE A 245 -12.05 3.15 -2.20
N GLN A 246 -12.75 3.99 -1.43
CA GLN A 246 -12.18 5.18 -0.81
C GLN A 246 -11.08 4.82 0.19
N VAL A 247 -11.28 3.81 1.04
CA VAL A 247 -10.24 3.33 1.97
C VAL A 247 -8.98 2.88 1.23
N ALA A 248 -9.11 2.07 0.17
CA ALA A 248 -7.96 1.63 -0.62
C ALA A 248 -7.22 2.80 -1.29
N LEU A 249 -7.97 3.79 -1.78
CA LEU A 249 -7.43 4.97 -2.45
C LEU A 249 -6.75 5.93 -1.47
N ILE A 250 -7.37 6.25 -0.34
CA ILE A 250 -6.80 7.08 0.74
C ILE A 250 -5.51 6.44 1.27
N ASN A 251 -5.55 5.14 1.57
CA ASN A 251 -4.36 4.39 2.00
C ASN A 251 -3.23 4.42 0.97
N LYS A 252 -3.55 4.59 -0.31
CA LYS A 252 -2.56 4.75 -1.38
C LYS A 252 -2.02 6.18 -1.45
N ILE A 253 -2.87 7.20 -1.30
CA ILE A 253 -2.46 8.61 -1.36
C ILE A 253 -1.60 9.00 -0.15
N ILE A 254 -1.94 8.52 1.05
CA ILE A 254 -1.30 8.94 2.32
C ILE A 254 0.02 8.21 2.62
N LYS A 255 0.36 7.13 1.89
CA LYS A 255 1.45 6.17 2.22
C LYS A 255 2.90 6.69 2.21
N GLY A 256 3.15 8.00 2.27
CA GLY A 256 4.48 8.60 2.28
C GLY A 256 5.07 8.79 0.87
N LYS A 257 6.15 9.58 0.77
CA LYS A 257 6.70 10.24 -0.44
C LYS A 257 6.51 9.42 -1.74
N HIS A 258 5.38 9.61 -2.40
CA HIS A 258 5.17 9.16 -3.76
C HIS A 258 5.72 10.24 -4.68
N ASP A 259 6.85 9.97 -5.33
CA ASP A 259 7.23 10.80 -6.45
C ASP A 259 6.25 10.57 -7.59
N SER A 260 5.86 11.65 -8.26
CA SER A 260 4.69 11.65 -9.16
C SER A 260 4.85 10.83 -10.45
N HIS A 261 6.04 10.27 -10.69
CA HIS A 261 6.38 9.38 -11.80
C HIS A 261 6.17 7.87 -11.51
N THR A 262 5.60 7.53 -10.35
CA THR A 262 5.71 6.16 -9.79
C THR A 262 4.44 5.29 -9.88
N ILE A 263 3.38 5.73 -10.59
CA ILE A 263 2.17 4.90 -10.78
C ILE A 263 2.38 3.96 -11.97
N GLN A 264 2.93 2.79 -11.71
CA GLN A 264 3.16 1.75 -12.72
C GLN A 264 1.85 1.07 -13.13
N ASP A 265 1.77 0.60 -14.39
CA ASP A 265 0.60 -0.16 -14.90
C ASP A 265 0.33 -1.46 -14.11
N ASN A 266 1.38 -1.99 -13.47
CA ASN A 266 1.31 -3.18 -12.65
C ASN A 266 0.84 -2.91 -11.20
N ASP A 267 0.53 -1.66 -10.83
CA ASP A 267 0.19 -1.26 -9.45
C ASP A 267 -1.01 -2.06 -8.92
N ASN A 268 -0.82 -2.69 -7.77
CA ASN A 268 -1.84 -3.58 -7.19
C ASN A 268 -3.08 -2.83 -6.72
N THR A 269 -2.95 -1.57 -6.29
CA THR A 269 -4.11 -0.75 -5.87
C THR A 269 -4.87 -0.28 -7.10
N LEU A 270 -4.18 0.13 -8.16
CA LEU A 270 -4.81 0.46 -9.44
C LEU A 270 -5.63 -0.72 -9.99
N LYS A 271 -5.05 -1.92 -9.99
CA LYS A 271 -5.75 -3.16 -10.39
C LYS A 271 -6.92 -3.50 -9.47
N PHE A 272 -6.77 -3.29 -8.17
CA PHE A 272 -7.81 -3.55 -7.17
C PHE A 272 -9.01 -2.63 -7.38
N LEU A 273 -8.78 -1.32 -7.47
CA LEU A 273 -9.82 -0.32 -7.70
C LEU A 273 -10.52 -0.53 -9.05
N ALA A 274 -9.77 -0.85 -10.10
CA ALA A 274 -10.34 -1.18 -11.41
C ALA A 274 -11.24 -2.43 -11.40
N LYS A 275 -11.02 -3.37 -10.47
CA LYS A 275 -11.93 -4.52 -10.27
C LYS A 275 -13.18 -4.10 -9.50
N LEU A 276 -13.05 -3.30 -8.44
CA LEU A 276 -14.21 -2.82 -7.67
C LEU A 276 -15.18 -1.99 -8.53
N LEU A 277 -14.67 -1.16 -9.44
CA LEU A 277 -15.49 -0.37 -10.37
C LEU A 277 -16.41 -1.21 -11.26
N LYS A 278 -16.04 -2.48 -11.55
CA LYS A 278 -16.92 -3.40 -12.29
C LYS A 278 -18.20 -3.74 -11.52
N TYR A 279 -18.15 -3.63 -10.21
CA TYR A 279 -19.25 -3.97 -9.30
C TYR A 279 -19.95 -2.72 -8.74
N GLY A 280 -19.78 -1.55 -9.38
CA GLY A 280 -20.53 -0.34 -9.06
C GLY A 280 -19.83 0.67 -8.15
N ALA A 281 -18.61 0.40 -7.70
CA ALA A 281 -17.90 1.23 -6.73
C ALA A 281 -17.94 2.73 -7.02
N LYS A 282 -18.31 3.52 -6.01
CA LYS A 282 -18.21 4.99 -6.06
C LYS A 282 -16.75 5.45 -6.16
N LEU A 283 -16.45 6.21 -7.22
CA LEU A 283 -15.09 6.66 -7.56
C LEU A 283 -14.60 7.85 -6.72
N SER A 284 -15.50 8.71 -6.25
CA SER A 284 -15.16 9.99 -5.62
C SER A 284 -14.72 9.85 -4.17
N LEU A 285 -13.70 10.60 -3.76
CA LEU A 285 -13.42 10.85 -2.34
C LEU A 285 -14.44 11.84 -1.74
N PRO A 286 -14.77 11.73 -0.44
CA PRO A 286 -15.54 12.74 0.27
C PRO A 286 -14.83 14.11 0.26
N THR A 287 -15.59 15.20 0.26
CA THR A 287 -15.07 16.57 0.23
C THR A 287 -14.12 16.84 1.41
N GLU A 288 -14.47 16.36 2.61
CA GLU A 288 -13.64 16.50 3.81
C GLU A 288 -12.26 15.85 3.67
N ASP A 289 -12.16 14.71 2.96
CA ASP A 289 -10.86 14.06 2.71
C ASP A 289 -10.04 14.84 1.68
N LEU A 290 -10.69 15.44 0.67
CA LEU A 290 -10.03 16.27 -0.36
C LEU A 290 -9.42 17.55 0.25
N GLU A 291 -10.14 18.22 1.14
CA GLU A 291 -9.70 19.44 1.84
C GLU A 291 -8.44 19.20 2.70
N LYS A 292 -8.27 17.97 3.20
CA LYS A 292 -7.12 17.55 4.04
C LYS A 292 -5.89 17.16 3.22
N LEU A 293 -5.99 17.00 1.90
CA LEU A 293 -4.85 16.61 1.06
C LEU A 293 -3.85 17.76 0.90
N SER A 294 -2.58 17.50 1.19
CA SER A 294 -1.49 18.41 0.83
C SER A 294 -1.38 18.58 -0.69
N LYS A 295 -0.76 19.66 -1.17
CA LYS A 295 -0.50 19.92 -2.60
C LYS A 295 0.07 18.70 -3.35
N LYS A 296 1.08 18.04 -2.77
CA LYS A 296 1.69 16.84 -3.37
C LYS A 296 0.75 15.63 -3.41
N GLN A 297 -0.07 15.45 -2.38
CA GLN A 297 -1.07 14.37 -2.35
C GLN A 297 -2.18 14.60 -3.37
N ASN A 298 -2.64 15.85 -3.52
CA ASN A 298 -3.59 16.24 -4.56
C ASN A 298 -3.03 16.01 -5.96
N GLU A 299 -1.80 16.46 -6.23
CA GLU A 299 -1.12 16.18 -7.52
C GLU A 299 -1.00 14.67 -7.79
N TYR A 300 -0.68 13.87 -6.78
CA TYR A 300 -0.62 12.42 -6.89
C TYR A 300 -2.00 11.80 -7.18
N TYR A 301 -3.02 12.24 -6.46
CA TYR A 301 -4.39 11.76 -6.61
C TYR A 301 -4.93 12.02 -8.01
N LEU A 302 -4.76 13.23 -8.54
CA LEU A 302 -5.17 13.58 -9.91
C LEU A 302 -4.49 12.69 -10.96
N LYS A 303 -3.18 12.46 -10.83
CA LYS A 303 -2.44 11.54 -11.72
C LYS A 303 -2.91 10.09 -11.59
N PHE A 304 -3.28 9.68 -10.38
CA PHE A 304 -3.83 8.35 -10.13
C PHE A 304 -5.18 8.14 -10.82
N LEU A 305 -6.06 9.14 -10.76
CA LEU A 305 -7.34 9.12 -11.47
C LEU A 305 -7.15 9.04 -12.98
N GLU A 306 -6.26 9.86 -13.55
CA GLU A 306 -5.92 9.81 -14.98
C GLU A 306 -5.43 8.41 -15.38
N LYS A 307 -4.54 7.83 -14.58
CA LYS A 307 -4.01 6.48 -14.83
C LYS A 307 -5.09 5.41 -14.74
N LEU A 308 -6.08 5.59 -13.87
CA LEU A 308 -7.23 4.71 -13.75
C LEU A 308 -8.13 4.81 -15.00
N ALA A 309 -8.34 6.00 -15.55
CA ALA A 309 -9.06 6.21 -16.81
C ALA A 309 -8.33 5.63 -18.03
N GLU A 310 -6.99 5.70 -18.09
CA GLU A 310 -6.21 5.04 -19.14
C GLU A 310 -6.44 3.52 -19.14
N ARG A 311 -6.51 2.91 -17.96
CA ARG A 311 -6.74 1.47 -17.80
C ARG A 311 -8.19 1.07 -18.07
N LYS A 312 -9.13 1.97 -17.80
CA LYS A 312 -10.57 1.77 -17.91
C LYS A 312 -11.22 2.93 -18.67
N PRO A 313 -11.13 2.94 -20.01
CA PRO A 313 -11.70 4.00 -20.83
C PRO A 313 -13.20 4.20 -20.60
N GLU A 314 -13.91 3.16 -20.15
CA GLU A 314 -15.36 3.18 -19.91
C GLU A 314 -15.76 4.13 -18.77
N ILE A 315 -14.84 4.44 -17.85
CA ILE A 315 -15.08 5.38 -16.74
C ILE A 315 -14.47 6.75 -16.97
N LYS A 316 -13.92 7.02 -18.16
CA LYS A 316 -13.18 8.24 -18.45
C LYS A 316 -13.99 9.51 -18.14
N THR A 317 -15.25 9.57 -18.57
CA THR A 317 -16.13 10.71 -18.31
C THR A 317 -16.37 10.93 -16.81
N LYS A 318 -16.63 9.84 -16.05
CA LYS A 318 -16.77 9.91 -14.58
C LYS A 318 -15.49 10.40 -13.90
N VAL A 319 -14.33 9.96 -14.41
CA VAL A 319 -13.03 10.43 -13.92
C VAL A 319 -12.84 11.92 -14.21
N GLU A 320 -13.17 12.40 -15.40
CA GLU A 320 -13.09 13.82 -15.77
C GLU A 320 -13.98 14.69 -14.86
N GLU A 321 -15.20 14.24 -14.54
CA GLU A 321 -16.10 14.89 -13.58
C GLU A 321 -15.49 14.95 -12.17
N VAL A 322 -14.93 13.83 -11.68
CA VAL A 322 -14.28 13.77 -10.36
C VAL A 322 -13.02 14.64 -10.31
N ILE A 323 -12.24 14.69 -11.38
CA ILE A 323 -11.07 15.59 -11.50
C ILE A 323 -11.51 17.05 -11.42
N ALA A 324 -12.55 17.43 -12.19
CA ALA A 324 -13.07 18.79 -12.17
C ALA A 324 -13.61 19.17 -10.79
N HIS A 325 -14.35 18.27 -10.12
CA HIS A 325 -14.80 18.48 -8.74
C HIS A 325 -13.61 18.70 -7.79
N THR A 326 -12.62 17.79 -7.84
CA THR A 326 -11.43 17.83 -6.98
C THR A 326 -10.62 19.12 -7.11
N ILE A 327 -10.43 19.62 -8.33
CA ILE A 327 -9.67 20.84 -8.60
C ILE A 327 -10.39 22.10 -8.08
N ASN A 328 -11.72 22.04 -8.04
CA ASN A 328 -12.60 23.12 -7.63
C ASN A 328 -12.98 23.05 -6.13
N THR A 329 -12.54 22.02 -5.40
CA THR A 329 -12.63 21.96 -3.94
C THR A 329 -11.47 22.75 -3.33
N PRO A 330 -11.71 23.67 -2.38
CA PRO A 330 -10.65 24.36 -1.67
C PRO A 330 -9.90 23.41 -0.72
N ASP A 331 -8.71 23.81 -0.27
CA ASP A 331 -8.05 23.15 0.85
C ASP A 331 -8.68 23.57 2.20
N SER A 332 -8.20 22.99 3.30
CA SER A 332 -8.65 23.33 4.66
C SER A 332 -8.42 24.79 5.10
N ASN A 333 -7.76 25.61 4.28
CA ASN A 333 -7.56 27.03 4.50
C ASN A 333 -8.37 27.88 3.49
N ASP A 334 -9.41 27.32 2.87
CA ASP A 334 -10.23 27.93 1.82
C ASP A 334 -9.42 28.38 0.58
N ASN A 335 -8.26 27.78 0.32
CA ASN A 335 -7.47 28.09 -0.87
C ASN A 335 -7.80 27.14 -2.02
N TYR A 336 -8.19 27.72 -3.15
CA TYR A 336 -8.36 26.99 -4.40
C TYR A 336 -7.00 26.76 -5.08
N GLN A 337 -6.82 25.57 -5.66
CA GLN A 337 -5.58 25.17 -6.35
C GLN A 337 -5.18 26.17 -7.44
N LEU A 338 -6.17 26.72 -8.17
CA LEU A 338 -5.95 27.71 -9.20
C LEU A 338 -5.41 29.04 -8.63
N HIS A 339 -5.91 29.48 -7.48
CA HIS A 339 -5.41 30.69 -6.80
C HIS A 339 -3.97 30.50 -6.31
N LEU A 340 -3.66 29.33 -5.73
CA LEU A 340 -2.30 28.99 -5.30
C LEU A 340 -1.31 29.02 -6.47
N ALA A 341 -1.67 28.43 -7.62
CA ALA A 341 -0.81 28.46 -8.81
C ALA A 341 -0.51 29.89 -9.29
N ILE A 342 -1.48 30.81 -9.22
CA ILE A 342 -1.27 32.23 -9.55
C ILE A 342 -0.34 32.90 -8.54
N LYS A 343 -0.58 32.69 -7.24
CA LYS A 343 0.21 33.27 -6.14
C LYS A 343 1.68 32.81 -6.19
N ASP A 344 1.88 31.52 -6.46
CA ASP A 344 3.19 30.86 -6.60
C ASP A 344 3.88 31.23 -7.93
N LYS A 345 3.16 31.87 -8.86
CA LYS A 345 3.61 32.16 -10.25
C LYS A 345 3.99 30.89 -11.02
N ASP A 346 3.31 29.78 -10.71
CA ASP A 346 3.52 28.49 -11.36
C ASP A 346 2.68 28.41 -12.64
N GLU A 347 3.23 28.96 -13.73
CA GLU A 347 2.57 29.00 -15.04
C GLU A 347 2.22 27.58 -15.56
N LYS A 348 3.01 26.57 -15.19
CA LYS A 348 2.78 25.18 -15.61
C LYS A 348 1.54 24.61 -14.91
N SER A 349 1.48 24.70 -13.58
CA SER A 349 0.32 24.25 -12.81
C SER A 349 -0.92 25.04 -13.18
N PHE A 350 -0.81 26.36 -13.36
CA PHE A 350 -1.93 27.20 -13.81
C PHE A 350 -2.52 26.71 -15.14
N LYS A 351 -1.67 26.45 -16.14
CA LYS A 351 -2.10 25.94 -17.45
C LYS A 351 -2.73 24.55 -17.34
N GLU A 352 -2.15 23.67 -16.53
CA GLU A 352 -2.65 22.31 -16.35
C GLU A 352 -4.03 22.28 -15.67
N LEU A 353 -4.20 23.05 -14.59
CA LEU A 353 -5.46 23.15 -13.85
C LEU A 353 -6.59 23.68 -14.75
N LEU A 354 -6.35 24.74 -15.53
CA LEU A 354 -7.37 25.25 -16.46
C LEU A 354 -7.77 24.23 -17.53
N LYS A 355 -6.80 23.46 -18.06
CA LYS A 355 -7.10 22.38 -19.01
C LYS A 355 -7.95 21.26 -18.41
N LYS A 356 -7.85 21.05 -17.10
CA LYS A 356 -8.61 20.06 -16.34
C LYS A 356 -9.94 20.59 -15.78
N GLY A 357 -10.37 21.79 -16.20
CA GLY A 357 -11.68 22.35 -15.82
C GLY A 357 -11.69 23.16 -14.53
N ALA A 358 -10.54 23.71 -14.11
CA ALA A 358 -10.51 24.65 -13.00
C ALA A 358 -11.42 25.86 -13.26
N ASP A 359 -12.28 26.17 -12.30
CA ASP A 359 -13.24 27.27 -12.40
C ASP A 359 -12.59 28.59 -11.97
N ILE A 360 -12.56 29.56 -12.90
CA ILE A 360 -11.98 30.87 -12.69
C ILE A 360 -12.85 31.80 -11.84
N ASN A 361 -14.13 31.44 -11.61
CA ASN A 361 -15.11 32.25 -10.87
C ASN A 361 -15.13 31.99 -9.37
N LEU A 362 -14.51 30.89 -8.92
CA LEU A 362 -14.46 30.55 -7.50
C LEU A 362 -13.81 31.69 -6.71
N LYS A 363 -14.46 32.09 -5.62
CA LYS A 363 -14.02 33.21 -4.79
C LYS A 363 -13.39 32.66 -3.51
N ASP A 364 -12.19 33.13 -3.20
CA ASP A 364 -11.53 32.83 -1.93
C ASP A 364 -12.20 33.54 -0.74
N ALA A 365 -11.63 33.37 0.45
CA ALA A 365 -12.08 34.04 1.68
C ALA A 365 -12.06 35.58 1.61
N ASN A 366 -11.39 36.21 0.64
CA ASN A 366 -11.43 37.66 0.42
C ASN A 366 -12.46 38.07 -0.65
N GLY A 367 -13.20 37.11 -1.21
CA GLY A 367 -14.08 37.31 -2.35
C GLY A 367 -13.32 37.43 -3.68
N ASN A 368 -12.00 37.19 -3.70
CA ASN A 368 -11.20 37.30 -4.91
C ASN A 368 -11.34 36.03 -5.74
N ASN A 369 -11.65 36.20 -7.03
CA ASN A 369 -11.57 35.13 -8.02
C ASN A 369 -10.18 35.08 -8.69
N ALA A 370 -9.99 34.18 -9.67
CA ALA A 370 -8.71 34.01 -10.35
C ALA A 370 -8.22 35.32 -11.02
N LEU A 371 -9.12 36.11 -11.62
CA LEU A 371 -8.75 37.38 -12.26
C LEU A 371 -8.31 38.44 -11.25
N HIS A 372 -8.89 38.47 -10.05
CA HIS A 372 -8.40 39.34 -8.96
C HIS A 372 -6.96 39.00 -8.56
N HIS A 373 -6.64 37.71 -8.44
CA HIS A 373 -5.27 37.27 -8.14
C HIS A 373 -4.30 37.64 -9.28
N ILE A 374 -4.70 37.43 -10.54
CA ILE A 374 -3.92 37.83 -11.72
C ILE A 374 -3.72 39.35 -11.78
N ALA A 375 -4.71 40.13 -11.36
CA ALA A 375 -4.63 41.59 -11.34
C ALA A 375 -3.48 42.11 -10.45
N LEU A 376 -3.13 41.38 -9.39
CA LEU A 376 -2.05 41.68 -8.45
C LEU A 376 -0.65 41.29 -8.96
N LEU A 377 -0.56 40.45 -10.00
CA LEU A 377 0.70 40.11 -10.64
C LEU A 377 1.31 41.31 -11.37
N ARG A 378 2.62 41.22 -11.68
CA ARG A 378 3.37 42.25 -12.39
C ARG A 378 3.94 41.72 -13.70
N GLY A 379 4.21 42.63 -14.64
CA GLY A 379 5.02 42.35 -15.83
C GLY A 379 4.54 41.15 -16.65
N LYS A 380 5.49 40.31 -17.06
CA LYS A 380 5.28 39.19 -17.96
C LYS A 380 4.28 38.17 -17.41
N GLN A 381 4.33 37.85 -16.11
CA GLN A 381 3.47 36.80 -15.52
C GLN A 381 1.98 37.15 -15.65
N LYS A 382 1.61 38.42 -15.42
CA LYS A 382 0.23 38.89 -15.60
C LYS A 382 -0.24 38.68 -17.04
N VAL A 383 0.60 39.06 -18.00
CA VAL A 383 0.31 38.91 -19.43
C VAL A 383 0.21 37.43 -19.82
N THR A 384 1.10 36.57 -19.31
CA THR A 384 1.05 35.13 -19.59
C THR A 384 -0.27 34.51 -19.11
N CYS A 385 -0.68 34.78 -17.86
CA CYS A 385 -1.91 34.20 -17.30
C CYS A 385 -3.15 34.65 -18.09
N LEU A 386 -3.25 35.93 -18.44
CA LEU A 386 -4.35 36.46 -19.25
C LEU A 386 -4.38 35.88 -20.67
N LYS A 387 -3.20 35.72 -21.30
CA LYS A 387 -3.10 35.07 -22.63
C LYS A 387 -3.55 33.63 -22.59
N LEU A 388 -3.23 32.88 -21.53
CA LEU A 388 -3.65 31.50 -21.36
C LEU A 388 -5.17 31.38 -21.21
N ILE A 389 -5.80 32.20 -20.37
CA ILE A 389 -7.27 32.24 -20.24
C ILE A 389 -7.90 32.59 -21.60
N SER A 390 -7.43 33.63 -22.28
CA SER A 390 -7.96 34.05 -23.58
C SER A 390 -7.82 32.95 -24.65
N ALA A 391 -6.72 32.21 -24.65
CA ALA A 391 -6.54 31.07 -25.56
C ALA A 391 -7.56 29.96 -25.27
N LEU A 392 -7.79 29.62 -24.01
CA LEU A 392 -8.74 28.56 -23.63
C LEU A 392 -10.21 28.95 -23.87
N VAL A 393 -10.54 30.24 -23.79
CA VAL A 393 -11.86 30.76 -24.21
C VAL A 393 -12.05 30.61 -25.71
N LYS A 394 -11.03 30.94 -26.53
CA LYS A 394 -11.06 30.70 -27.98
C LYS A 394 -11.19 29.21 -28.34
N GLU A 395 -10.57 28.33 -27.55
CA GLU A 395 -10.72 26.88 -27.65
C GLU A 395 -12.07 26.36 -27.11
N ARG A 396 -12.97 27.23 -26.64
CA ARG A 396 -14.26 26.91 -26.01
C ARG A 396 -14.17 25.98 -24.79
N LYS A 397 -13.02 25.95 -24.12
CA LYS A 397 -12.81 25.20 -22.87
C LYS A 397 -13.27 25.98 -21.64
N ILE A 398 -13.29 27.30 -21.75
CA ILE A 398 -13.90 28.22 -20.79
C ILE A 398 -14.98 28.97 -21.57
N SER A 399 -16.22 29.00 -21.08
CA SER A 399 -17.28 29.75 -21.75
C SER A 399 -17.03 31.26 -21.63
N GLU A 400 -17.48 32.01 -22.64
CA GLU A 400 -17.43 33.48 -22.61
C GLU A 400 -18.24 34.03 -21.42
N ASP A 401 -19.37 33.41 -21.09
CA ASP A 401 -20.19 33.78 -19.92
C ASP A 401 -19.40 33.66 -18.61
N LYS A 402 -18.66 32.56 -18.42
CA LYS A 402 -17.81 32.39 -17.23
C LYS A 402 -16.71 33.45 -17.17
N LEU A 403 -16.12 33.82 -18.30
CA LEU A 403 -15.14 34.90 -18.35
C LEU A 403 -15.77 36.24 -17.98
N ASP A 404 -16.95 36.54 -18.52
CA ASP A 404 -17.69 37.76 -18.28
C ASP A 404 -18.08 37.91 -16.80
N GLU A 405 -18.57 36.82 -16.20
CA GLU A 405 -18.83 36.73 -14.76
C GLU A 405 -17.56 37.01 -13.95
N ALA A 406 -16.42 36.41 -14.32
CA ALA A 406 -15.15 36.60 -13.63
C ALA A 406 -14.70 38.07 -13.67
N ILE A 407 -14.90 38.74 -14.81
CA ILE A 407 -14.49 40.14 -15.04
C ILE A 407 -15.36 41.10 -14.20
N LYS A 408 -16.67 40.84 -14.13
CA LYS A 408 -17.64 41.72 -13.47
C LYS A 408 -17.76 41.47 -11.95
N ALA A 409 -17.36 40.28 -11.49
CA ALA A 409 -17.43 39.93 -10.08
C ALA A 409 -16.62 40.89 -9.20
N THR A 410 -17.20 41.32 -8.09
CA THR A 410 -16.51 42.10 -7.06
C THR A 410 -16.05 41.21 -5.91
N ASN A 411 -14.94 41.61 -5.28
CA ASN A 411 -14.43 41.01 -4.05
C ASN A 411 -15.10 41.61 -2.80
N ARG A 412 -14.71 41.17 -1.59
CA ARG A 412 -15.27 41.69 -0.32
C ARG A 412 -15.01 43.18 -0.09
N GLN A 413 -14.07 43.79 -0.82
CA GLN A 413 -13.82 45.23 -0.79
C GLN A 413 -14.63 45.99 -1.85
N GLY A 414 -15.53 45.32 -2.56
CA GLY A 414 -16.33 45.91 -3.63
C GLY A 414 -15.58 46.21 -4.92
N ASN A 415 -14.34 45.74 -5.08
CA ASN A 415 -13.54 46.01 -6.28
C ASN A 415 -13.69 44.86 -7.28
N THR A 416 -13.86 45.19 -8.57
CA THR A 416 -13.61 44.26 -9.69
C THR A 416 -12.11 43.96 -9.83
N PRO A 417 -11.69 42.94 -10.60
CA PRO A 417 -10.27 42.69 -10.88
C PRO A 417 -9.55 43.92 -11.47
N LEU A 418 -10.23 44.67 -12.33
CA LEU A 418 -9.68 45.87 -12.95
C LEU A 418 -9.51 47.00 -11.93
N GLU A 419 -10.54 47.27 -11.13
CA GLU A 419 -10.50 48.28 -10.08
C GLU A 419 -9.40 47.98 -9.06
N LEU A 420 -9.25 46.71 -8.65
CA LEU A 420 -8.18 46.27 -7.76
C LEU A 420 -6.79 46.55 -8.36
N ALA A 421 -6.60 46.28 -9.66
CA ALA A 421 -5.35 46.58 -10.36
C ALA A 421 -5.04 48.08 -10.37
N LEU A 422 -6.04 48.92 -10.62
CA LEU A 422 -5.91 50.38 -10.65
C LEU A 422 -5.57 50.93 -9.26
N LYS A 423 -6.29 50.48 -8.23
CA LYS A 423 -6.05 50.87 -6.84
C LYS A 423 -4.61 50.55 -6.40
N LYS A 424 -4.13 49.32 -6.68
CA LYS A 424 -2.75 48.92 -6.36
C LYS A 424 -1.69 49.68 -7.15
N LYS A 425 -2.00 50.12 -8.36
CA LYS A 425 -1.11 50.99 -9.16
C LYS A 425 -1.03 52.40 -8.55
N ALA A 426 -2.14 52.95 -8.05
CA ALA A 426 -2.19 54.25 -7.38
C ALA A 426 -1.42 54.23 -6.04
N GLU A 427 -1.64 53.22 -5.19
CA GLU A 427 -0.94 53.05 -3.89
C GLU A 427 0.59 53.04 -4.06
N LYS A 428 1.12 52.36 -5.10
CA LYS A 428 2.56 52.33 -5.39
C LYS A 428 3.11 53.69 -5.82
N LYS A 429 2.36 54.44 -6.62
CA LYS A 429 2.79 55.79 -7.03
C LYS A 429 2.96 56.66 -5.80
N VAL A 430 1.98 56.65 -4.90
CA VAL A 430 1.98 57.39 -3.65
C VAL A 430 3.16 56.99 -2.76
N SER A 431 3.38 55.69 -2.53
CA SER A 431 4.51 55.18 -1.74
C SER A 431 5.88 55.53 -2.32
N ASN A 432 6.05 55.46 -3.65
CA ASN A 432 7.30 55.87 -4.30
C ASN A 432 7.56 57.37 -4.19
N THR A 433 6.52 58.21 -4.21
CA THR A 433 6.65 59.65 -3.99
C THR A 433 7.13 59.96 -2.57
N TYR A 434 6.62 59.25 -1.55
CA TYR A 434 7.09 59.42 -0.17
C TYR A 434 8.53 58.94 0.04
N ARG A 435 8.92 57.79 -0.52
CA ARG A 435 10.31 57.32 -0.47
C ARG A 435 11.28 58.30 -1.11
N LYS A 436 10.95 58.87 -2.29
CA LYS A 436 11.81 59.88 -2.93
C LYS A 436 11.99 61.14 -2.09
N LYS A 437 10.96 61.57 -1.35
CA LYS A 437 11.05 62.72 -0.44
C LYS A 437 11.92 62.47 0.79
N GLN A 438 12.02 61.22 1.27
CA GLN A 438 12.87 60.85 2.42
C GLN A 438 14.37 60.73 2.10
N PHE A 439 14.76 60.64 0.83
CA PHE A 439 16.17 60.64 0.40
C PHE A 439 16.65 62.02 -0.08
N LEU A 440 15.81 63.05 0.05
CA LEU A 440 16.09 64.45 -0.37
C LEU A 440 16.15 65.42 0.83
N ILE A 441 16.21 64.88 2.04
CA ILE A 441 16.46 65.59 3.30
C ILE A 441 17.69 64.93 3.90
#